data_AF-A0A655ACF4-F1
#
_entry.id   AF-A0A655ACF4-F1
#
_cell.length_a   1.000
_cell.length_b   1.000
_cell.length_c   1.000
_cell.angle_alpha   90.00
_cell.angle_beta   90.00
_cell.angle_gamma   90.00
#
_symmetry.space_group_name_H-M   'P 1'
#
loop_
_entity.id
_entity.type
_entity.pdbx_description
1 polymer ?
#
loop_
_entity_poly.entity_id
_entity_poly.type
_entity_poly.pdbx_seq_one_letter_code
_entity_poly.pdbx_strand_id
1 'polypeptide(L)'
;MKPTGSAAIGLSMAGSSAMILAAYHPQQFIYAGSLSALLDPSQGMGPSLIGLAMGDAGGYKAADMWGPSSDPAWERNDPTQQIPKLVANNTRLWVYCGNGTPNELGGANIPAEFLENFVRSSNLKFQDAYNAAGGHNAVFNFPPNGTHSWEYWGAQLNAMKGDLQSSLGAG
;
A
#
# COMPACT_ATOMS: atom_id res chain seq x y z
N MET A 1 -7.98 5.07 -23.32
CA MET A 1 -7.29 5.33 -22.03
C MET A 1 -5.94 5.97 -22.33
N LYS A 2 -5.47 6.93 -21.50
CA LYS A 2 -4.13 7.50 -21.66
C LYS A 2 -3.09 6.44 -21.23
N PRO A 3 -2.02 6.19 -22.01
CA PRO A 3 -1.01 5.19 -21.66
C PRO A 3 -0.01 5.70 -20.60
N THR A 4 0.02 7.00 -20.32
CA THR A 4 0.94 7.67 -19.39
C THR A 4 0.20 8.67 -18.49
N GLY A 5 0.84 9.09 -17.39
CA GLY A 5 0.29 10.10 -16.49
C GLY A 5 -1.01 9.68 -15.80
N SER A 6 -1.08 8.41 -15.37
CA SER A 6 -2.22 7.82 -14.66
C SER A 6 -1.92 7.63 -13.17
N ALA A 7 -2.94 7.20 -12.42
CA ALA A 7 -2.84 6.82 -11.02
C ALA A 7 -3.13 5.33 -10.83
N ALA A 8 -2.40 4.67 -9.93
CA ALA A 8 -2.74 3.35 -9.41
C ALA A 8 -3.17 3.49 -7.94
N ILE A 9 -4.37 3.05 -7.59
CA ILE A 9 -4.88 3.11 -6.21
C ILE A 9 -5.28 1.70 -5.81
N GLY A 10 -4.64 1.18 -4.77
CA GLY A 10 -4.87 -0.15 -4.25
C GLY A 10 -5.17 -0.13 -2.76
N LEU A 11 -5.92 -1.13 -2.32
CA LEU A 11 -6.28 -1.36 -0.93
C LEU A 11 -5.88 -2.78 -0.53
N SER A 12 -5.58 -2.98 0.75
CA SER A 12 -5.19 -4.29 1.30
C SER A 12 -4.06 -4.92 0.45
N MET A 13 -4.27 -6.13 -0.08
CA MET A 13 -3.35 -6.80 -1.02
C MET A 13 -2.88 -5.89 -2.16
N ALA A 14 -3.77 -5.08 -2.75
CA ALA A 14 -3.44 -4.29 -3.93
C ALA A 14 -2.69 -2.98 -3.63
N GLY A 15 -2.63 -2.53 -2.37
CA GLY A 15 -1.93 -1.27 -2.04
C GLY A 15 -0.42 -1.37 -2.23
N SER A 16 0.19 -2.50 -1.87
CA SER A 16 1.60 -2.77 -2.19
C SER A 16 1.82 -2.89 -3.70
N SER A 17 0.91 -3.56 -4.41
CA SER A 17 0.95 -3.66 -5.88
C SER A 17 0.92 -2.29 -6.56
N ALA A 18 0.10 -1.34 -6.09
CA ALA A 18 0.05 0.02 -6.63
C ALA A 18 1.40 0.75 -6.50
N MET A 19 2.08 0.58 -5.36
CA MET A 19 3.43 1.12 -5.14
C MET A 19 4.46 0.50 -6.08
N ILE A 20 4.42 -0.83 -6.25
CA ILE A 20 5.33 -1.54 -7.15
C ILE A 20 5.09 -1.13 -8.62
N LEU A 21 3.84 -0.97 -9.03
CA LEU A 21 3.51 -0.48 -10.37
C LEU A 21 4.13 0.90 -10.62
N ALA A 22 4.03 1.83 -9.68
CA ALA A 22 4.65 3.15 -9.84
C ALA A 22 6.18 3.14 -9.75
N ALA A 23 6.77 2.25 -8.94
CA ALA A 23 8.22 2.09 -8.86
C ALA A 23 8.84 1.63 -10.20
N TYR A 24 8.17 0.72 -10.91
CA TYR A 24 8.68 0.11 -12.14
C TYR A 24 8.09 0.68 -13.44
N HIS A 25 6.95 1.39 -13.38
CA HIS A 25 6.30 2.02 -14.52
C HIS A 25 6.00 3.50 -14.25
N PRO A 26 7.00 4.33 -13.90
CA PRO A 26 6.78 5.71 -13.45
C PRO A 26 6.17 6.64 -14.51
N GLN A 27 6.37 6.34 -15.80
CA GLN A 27 5.71 7.09 -16.87
C GLN A 27 4.20 6.81 -16.93
N GLN A 28 3.81 5.57 -16.60
CA GLN A 28 2.41 5.17 -16.58
C GLN A 28 1.74 5.64 -15.29
N PHE A 29 2.36 5.40 -14.13
CA PHE A 29 1.81 5.72 -12.83
C PHE A 29 2.66 6.78 -12.13
N ILE A 30 2.31 8.04 -12.35
CA ILE A 30 2.93 9.18 -11.67
C ILE A 30 2.37 9.37 -10.25
N TYR A 31 1.25 8.69 -9.96
CA TYR A 31 0.55 8.72 -8.68
C TYR A 31 0.27 7.29 -8.20
N ALA A 32 0.54 7.01 -6.92
CA ALA A 32 0.23 5.74 -6.28
C ALA A 32 -0.48 5.92 -4.92
N GLY A 33 -1.61 5.25 -4.75
CA GLY A 33 -2.35 5.16 -3.49
C GLY A 33 -2.26 3.77 -2.89
N SER A 34 -1.88 3.68 -1.61
CA SER A 34 -1.88 2.44 -0.82
C SER A 34 -2.74 2.61 0.43
N LEU A 35 -3.83 1.84 0.51
CA LEU A 35 -4.78 1.90 1.62
C LEU A 35 -4.72 0.60 2.44
N SER A 36 -4.22 0.68 3.66
CA SER A 36 -4.13 -0.44 4.61
C SER A 36 -3.38 -1.65 4.06
N ALA A 37 -2.24 -1.46 3.39
CA ALA A 37 -1.48 -2.56 2.79
C ALA A 37 -0.27 -2.97 3.64
N LEU A 38 0.17 -4.22 3.50
CA LEU A 38 1.49 -4.64 3.95
C LEU A 38 2.55 -4.09 2.98
N LEU A 39 3.35 -3.11 3.42
CA LEU A 39 4.36 -2.43 2.59
C LEU A 39 5.75 -3.05 2.67
N ASP A 40 5.95 -4.08 3.50
CA ASP A 40 7.19 -4.85 3.66
C ASP A 40 6.95 -6.38 3.51
N PRO A 41 6.29 -6.85 2.43
CA PRO A 41 5.88 -8.25 2.27
C PRO A 41 7.03 -9.26 2.28
N SER A 42 8.27 -8.84 2.02
CA SER A 42 9.45 -9.71 2.06
C SER A 42 10.00 -9.93 3.48
N GLN A 43 9.56 -9.11 4.45
CA GLN A 43 10.19 -9.02 5.77
C GLN A 43 9.43 -9.82 6.84
N GLY A 44 10.18 -10.37 7.80
CA GLY A 44 9.62 -11.06 8.98
C GLY A 44 8.60 -12.14 8.61
N MET A 45 7.39 -12.01 9.17
CA MET A 45 6.29 -12.95 8.91
C MET A 45 5.52 -12.67 7.62
N GLY A 46 5.89 -11.65 6.83
CA GLY A 46 5.20 -11.23 5.61
C GLY A 46 4.94 -12.38 4.64
N PRO A 47 5.96 -13.17 4.23
CA PRO A 47 5.75 -14.27 3.29
C PRO A 47 4.82 -15.37 3.81
N SER A 48 4.91 -15.68 5.11
CA SER A 48 4.07 -16.70 5.75
C SER A 48 2.60 -16.26 5.83
N LEU A 49 2.36 -15.00 6.19
CA LEU A 49 1.01 -14.45 6.29
C LEU A 49 0.35 -14.27 4.93
N ILE A 50 1.10 -13.85 3.92
CA ILE A 50 0.61 -13.82 2.53
C ILE A 50 0.28 -15.24 2.07
N GLY A 51 1.14 -16.22 2.36
CA GLY A 51 0.86 -17.63 2.04
C GLY A 51 -0.41 -18.15 2.70
N LEU A 52 -0.64 -17.83 3.97
CA LEU A 52 -1.87 -18.20 4.68
C LEU A 52 -3.11 -17.52 4.06
N ALA A 53 -3.04 -16.22 3.79
CA ALA A 53 -4.13 -15.47 3.20
C ALA A 53 -4.49 -15.96 1.79
N MET A 54 -3.48 -16.25 0.96
CA MET A 54 -3.67 -16.82 -0.38
C MET A 54 -4.28 -18.23 -0.34
N GLY A 55 -3.88 -19.05 0.64
CA GLY A 55 -4.44 -20.38 0.86
C GLY A 55 -5.90 -20.33 1.27
N ASP A 56 -6.27 -19.41 2.16
CA ASP A 56 -7.66 -19.21 2.60
C ASP A 56 -8.54 -18.62 1.49
N ALA A 57 -8.02 -17.66 0.72
CA ALA A 57 -8.73 -16.96 -0.35
C ALA A 57 -8.85 -17.75 -1.68
N GLY A 58 -8.80 -19.08 -1.63
CA GLY A 58 -9.01 -19.94 -2.80
C GLY A 58 -7.95 -21.02 -3.03
N GLY A 59 -7.13 -21.35 -2.04
CA GLY A 59 -6.16 -22.44 -2.11
C GLY A 59 -4.90 -22.13 -2.91
N TYR A 60 -4.57 -20.85 -3.09
CA TYR A 60 -3.39 -20.42 -3.83
C TYR A 60 -2.10 -20.58 -3.01
N LYS A 61 -0.98 -20.79 -3.69
CA LYS A 61 0.34 -20.92 -3.06
C LYS A 61 1.20 -19.71 -3.40
N ALA A 62 1.68 -19.00 -2.39
CA ALA A 62 2.61 -17.88 -2.58
C ALA A 62 3.91 -18.30 -3.31
N ALA A 63 4.33 -19.55 -3.13
CA ALA A 63 5.49 -20.11 -3.83
C ALA A 63 5.30 -20.19 -5.36
N ASP A 64 4.07 -20.35 -5.85
CA ASP A 64 3.79 -20.34 -7.30
C ASP A 64 3.80 -18.90 -7.87
N MET A 65 3.64 -17.89 -7.00
CA MET A 65 3.64 -16.48 -7.37
C MET A 65 5.06 -15.88 -7.38
N TRP A 66 5.79 -16.00 -6.27
CA TRP A 66 7.11 -15.37 -6.09
C TRP A 66 8.18 -16.36 -5.61
N GLY A 67 7.98 -17.67 -5.76
CA GLY A 67 8.96 -18.65 -5.31
C GLY A 67 9.06 -18.76 -3.78
N PRO A 68 10.06 -19.48 -3.25
CA PRO A 68 10.33 -19.53 -1.81
C PRO A 68 10.58 -18.12 -1.25
N SER A 69 10.43 -17.92 0.06
CA SER A 69 10.60 -16.59 0.68
C SER A 69 12.01 -15.99 0.52
N SER A 70 13.00 -16.80 0.15
CA SER A 70 14.36 -16.38 -0.19
C SER A 70 14.54 -15.95 -1.65
N ASP A 71 13.51 -16.12 -2.49
CA ASP A 71 13.57 -15.74 -3.90
C ASP A 71 13.58 -14.20 -4.03
N PRO A 72 14.45 -13.63 -4.89
CA PRO A 72 14.52 -12.17 -5.08
C PRO A 72 13.21 -11.54 -5.56
N ALA A 73 12.25 -12.33 -6.07
CA ALA A 73 10.92 -11.83 -6.40
C ALA A 73 10.19 -11.21 -5.19
N TRP A 74 10.45 -11.67 -3.96
CA TRP A 74 9.87 -11.06 -2.75
C TRP A 74 10.36 -9.63 -2.53
N GLU A 75 11.69 -9.42 -2.54
CA GLU A 75 12.27 -8.08 -2.38
C GLU A 75 11.93 -7.15 -3.57
N ARG A 76 11.89 -7.71 -4.79
CA ARG A 76 11.48 -6.97 -6.00
C ARG A 76 10.07 -6.39 -5.87
N ASN A 77 9.17 -7.11 -5.20
CA ASN A 77 7.78 -6.72 -4.99
C ASN A 77 7.51 -6.15 -3.59
N ASP A 78 8.55 -5.76 -2.87
CA ASP A 78 8.46 -5.11 -1.55
C ASP A 78 8.55 -3.58 -1.69
N PRO A 79 7.46 -2.81 -1.46
CA PRO A 79 7.48 -1.35 -1.58
C PRO A 79 8.57 -0.67 -0.76
N THR A 80 8.86 -1.17 0.44
CA THR A 80 9.89 -0.61 1.32
C THR A 80 11.28 -0.75 0.69
N GLN A 81 11.57 -1.89 0.05
CA GLN A 81 12.82 -2.09 -0.70
C GLN A 81 12.89 -1.23 -1.98
N GLN A 82 11.74 -0.84 -2.53
CA GLN A 82 11.67 -0.01 -3.75
C GLN A 82 11.57 1.51 -3.48
N ILE A 83 11.66 1.96 -2.22
CA ILE A 83 11.66 3.38 -1.84
C ILE A 83 12.64 4.22 -2.68
N PRO A 84 13.91 3.81 -2.91
CA PRO A 84 14.83 4.60 -3.73
C PRO A 84 14.30 4.89 -5.14
N LYS A 85 13.53 3.96 -5.74
CA LYS A 85 12.90 4.18 -7.05
C LYS A 85 11.74 5.18 -6.93
N LEU A 86 10.87 5.02 -5.95
CA LEU A 86 9.74 5.93 -5.72
C LEU A 86 10.20 7.38 -5.50
N VAL A 87 11.29 7.56 -4.73
CA VAL A 87 11.92 8.86 -4.50
C VAL A 87 12.56 9.40 -5.77
N ALA A 88 13.39 8.60 -6.46
CA ALA A 88 14.06 9.03 -7.69
C ALA A 88 13.08 9.40 -8.81
N ASN A 89 11.95 8.70 -8.90
CA ASN A 89 10.89 8.97 -9.86
C ASN A 89 10.01 10.17 -9.46
N ASN A 90 10.20 10.70 -8.24
CA ASN A 90 9.34 11.72 -7.63
C ASN A 90 7.84 11.37 -7.71
N THR A 91 7.51 10.08 -7.55
CA THR A 91 6.13 9.60 -7.62
C THR A 91 5.30 10.27 -6.53
N ARG A 92 4.09 10.74 -6.88
CA ARG A 92 3.14 11.26 -5.88
C ARG A 92 2.52 10.09 -5.12
N LEU A 93 2.75 10.02 -3.81
CA LEU A 93 2.23 8.93 -2.97
C LEU A 93 1.08 9.39 -2.07
N TRP A 94 0.09 8.52 -1.90
CA TRP A 94 -0.94 8.61 -0.87
C TRP A 94 -0.95 7.31 -0.07
N VAL A 95 -0.51 7.37 1.18
CA VAL A 95 -0.46 6.21 2.07
C VAL A 95 -1.48 6.41 3.19
N TYR A 96 -2.37 5.44 3.36
CA TYR A 96 -3.33 5.40 4.44
C TYR A 96 -3.21 4.10 5.21
N CYS A 97 -3.29 4.18 6.53
CA CYS A 97 -3.49 3.03 7.40
C CYS A 97 -4.16 3.48 8.70
N GLY A 98 -5.25 2.81 9.07
CA GLY A 98 -5.90 2.96 10.36
C GLY A 98 -5.08 2.37 11.50
N ASN A 99 -5.71 2.16 12.65
CA ASN A 99 -5.08 1.56 13.82
C ASN A 99 -5.85 0.37 14.39
N GLY A 100 -6.86 -0.12 13.67
CA GLY A 100 -7.73 -1.20 14.11
C GLY A 100 -8.81 -0.78 15.09
N THR A 101 -8.88 0.50 15.49
CA THR A 101 -9.98 0.99 16.34
C THR A 101 -11.14 1.45 15.43
N PRO A 102 -12.30 0.77 15.45
CA PRO A 102 -13.48 1.23 14.71
C PRO A 102 -13.99 2.55 15.28
N ASN A 103 -14.62 3.36 14.43
CA ASN A 103 -15.37 4.54 14.83
C ASN A 103 -16.77 4.48 14.20
N GLU A 104 -17.48 5.61 14.17
CA GLU A 104 -18.82 5.74 13.57
C GLU A 104 -18.92 5.27 12.11
N LEU A 105 -17.80 5.08 11.40
CA LEU A 105 -17.74 4.52 10.05
C LEU A 105 -17.90 2.99 10.00
N GLY A 106 -17.81 2.26 11.13
CA GLY A 106 -18.02 0.82 11.21
C GLY A 106 -16.75 -0.03 11.29
N GLY A 107 -16.85 -1.33 10.95
CA GLY A 107 -15.71 -2.26 10.85
C GLY A 107 -15.20 -2.90 12.15
N ALA A 108 -16.05 -3.00 13.18
CA ALA A 108 -15.73 -3.67 14.44
C ALA A 108 -15.78 -5.20 14.29
N ASN A 109 -14.71 -5.83 13.78
CA ASN A 109 -14.56 -7.29 13.72
C ASN A 109 -13.11 -7.70 13.98
N ILE A 110 -12.89 -8.66 14.89
CA ILE A 110 -11.56 -9.12 15.37
C ILE A 110 -10.51 -9.35 14.25
N PRO A 111 -10.82 -9.99 13.11
CA PRO A 111 -9.84 -10.17 12.03
C PRO A 111 -9.38 -8.85 11.39
N ALA A 112 -10.29 -7.88 11.24
CA ALA A 112 -9.97 -6.58 10.63
C ALA A 112 -9.10 -5.71 11.56
N GLU A 113 -9.31 -5.79 12.87
CA GLU A 113 -8.51 -5.07 13.88
C GLU A 113 -7.09 -5.63 13.98
N PHE A 114 -6.96 -6.97 13.93
CA PHE A 114 -5.66 -7.64 13.94
C PHE A 114 -4.84 -7.32 12.68
N LEU A 115 -5.46 -7.44 11.50
CA LEU A 115 -4.80 -7.12 10.24
C LEU A 115 -4.34 -5.66 10.19
N GLU A 116 -5.18 -4.72 10.62
CA GLU A 116 -4.82 -3.29 10.61
C GLU A 116 -3.66 -2.98 11.56
N ASN A 117 -3.66 -3.54 12.77
CA ASN A 117 -2.54 -3.38 13.70
C ASN A 117 -1.23 -3.97 13.14
N PHE A 118 -1.33 -5.12 12.46
CA PHE A 118 -0.19 -5.76 11.83
C PHE A 118 0.39 -4.88 10.70
N VAL A 119 -0.46 -4.41 9.78
CA VAL A 119 0.01 -3.58 8.66
C VAL A 119 0.39 -2.16 9.08
N ARG A 120 -0.11 -1.64 10.20
CA ARG A 120 0.25 -0.30 10.68
C ARG A 120 1.74 -0.16 10.96
N SER A 121 2.36 -1.16 11.59
CA SER A 121 3.80 -1.13 11.84
C SER A 121 4.60 -1.02 10.54
N SER A 122 4.19 -1.77 9.51
CA SER A 122 4.76 -1.72 8.16
C SER A 122 4.63 -0.33 7.52
N ASN A 123 3.44 0.28 7.62
CA ASN A 123 3.17 1.61 7.05
C ASN A 123 3.97 2.73 7.73
N LEU A 124 4.13 2.66 9.06
CA LEU A 124 4.98 3.60 9.80
C LEU A 124 6.46 3.47 9.40
N LYS A 125 6.98 2.23 9.34
CA LYS A 125 8.34 1.96 8.87
C LYS A 125 8.57 2.47 7.44
N PHE A 126 7.60 2.29 6.56
CA PHE A 126 7.66 2.80 5.19
C PHE A 126 7.73 4.34 5.18
N GLN A 127 6.94 5.03 6.00
CA GLN A 127 7.01 6.50 6.12
C GLN A 127 8.41 6.94 6.58
N ASP A 128 8.94 6.33 7.65
CA ASP A 128 10.25 6.67 8.20
C ASP A 128 11.35 6.45 7.16
N ALA A 129 11.33 5.30 6.46
CA ALA A 129 12.29 4.98 5.41
C ALA A 129 12.17 5.91 4.19
N TYR A 130 10.95 6.28 3.78
CA TYR A 130 10.71 7.20 2.67
C TYR A 130 11.29 8.58 2.97
N ASN A 131 11.02 9.09 4.18
CA ASN A 131 11.55 10.38 4.63
C ASN A 131 13.07 10.34 4.77
N ALA A 132 13.63 9.27 5.36
CA ALA A 132 15.07 9.10 5.51
C ALA A 132 15.82 9.01 4.16
N ALA A 133 15.17 8.49 3.12
CA ALA A 133 15.69 8.44 1.76
C ALA A 133 15.56 9.78 0.99
N GLY A 134 15.04 10.84 1.61
CA GLY A 134 14.85 12.16 0.97
C GLY A 134 13.56 12.29 0.17
N GLY A 135 12.61 11.36 0.36
CA GLY A 135 11.28 11.46 -0.21
C GLY A 135 10.53 12.69 0.29
N HIS A 136 9.86 13.39 -0.62
CA HIS A 136 9.23 14.69 -0.35
C HIS A 136 7.90 14.89 -1.11
N ASN A 137 7.37 13.84 -1.75
CA ASN A 137 6.16 13.90 -2.57
C ASN A 137 5.12 12.86 -2.13
N ALA A 138 4.83 12.81 -0.83
CA ALA A 138 3.92 11.83 -0.25
C ALA A 138 2.97 12.48 0.78
N VAL A 139 1.75 11.95 0.84
CA VAL A 139 0.78 12.21 1.91
C VAL A 139 0.66 10.93 2.74
N PHE A 140 0.84 11.05 4.06
CA PHE A 140 0.70 9.94 5.01
C PHE A 140 -0.48 10.21 5.94
N ASN A 141 -1.48 9.34 5.90
CA ASN A 141 -2.71 9.44 6.68
C ASN A 141 -2.76 8.27 7.67
N PHE A 142 -2.32 8.51 8.91
CA PHE A 142 -2.31 7.52 9.99
C PHE A 142 -3.19 7.92 11.18
N PRO A 143 -4.51 8.09 10.97
CA PRO A 143 -5.44 8.53 12.02
C PRO A 143 -5.45 7.60 13.24
N PRO A 144 -5.87 8.10 14.42
CA PRO A 144 -6.03 7.32 15.65
C PRO A 144 -7.29 6.43 15.64
N ASN A 145 -7.89 6.21 14.46
CA ASN A 145 -9.11 5.46 14.22
C ASN A 145 -9.07 4.95 12.77
N GLY A 146 -9.73 3.83 12.48
CA GLY A 146 -9.72 3.21 11.16
C GLY A 146 -9.51 1.72 11.23
N THR A 147 -10.34 0.97 10.51
CA THR A 147 -10.23 -0.48 10.39
C THR A 147 -10.05 -0.87 8.93
N HIS A 148 -9.73 -2.14 8.70
CA HIS A 148 -9.51 -2.73 7.39
C HIS A 148 -10.83 -2.95 6.63
N SER A 149 -11.54 -1.86 6.32
CA SER A 149 -12.91 -1.89 5.77
C SER A 149 -13.15 -0.88 4.65
N TRP A 150 -14.19 -1.16 3.85
CA TRP A 150 -14.56 -0.38 2.68
C TRP A 150 -14.98 1.05 3.00
N GLU A 151 -15.56 1.29 4.17
CA GLU A 151 -16.04 2.60 4.59
C GLU A 151 -14.85 3.58 4.73
N TYR A 152 -13.75 3.12 5.32
CA TYR A 152 -12.52 3.92 5.42
C TYR A 152 -11.83 4.10 4.08
N TRP A 153 -11.74 3.04 3.27
CA TRP A 153 -11.13 3.14 1.94
C TRP A 153 -11.91 4.07 1.01
N GLY A 154 -13.25 4.03 1.07
CA GLY A 154 -14.13 4.94 0.34
C GLY A 154 -13.98 6.39 0.78
N ALA A 155 -13.87 6.63 2.09
CA ALA A 155 -13.61 7.97 2.63
C ALA A 155 -12.25 8.52 2.16
N GLN A 156 -11.22 7.68 2.14
CA GLN A 156 -9.89 8.04 1.62
C GLN A 156 -9.90 8.32 0.12
N LEU A 157 -10.64 7.53 -0.66
CA LEU A 157 -10.80 7.77 -2.11
C LEU A 157 -11.44 9.13 -2.38
N ASN A 158 -12.44 9.51 -1.59
CA ASN A 158 -13.04 10.85 -1.70
C ASN A 158 -12.05 11.95 -1.28
N ALA A 159 -11.30 11.73 -0.20
CA ALA A 159 -10.30 12.69 0.31
C ALA A 159 -9.16 12.95 -0.69
N MET A 160 -8.72 11.93 -1.44
CA MET A 160 -7.65 12.08 -2.44
C MET A 160 -8.11 12.72 -3.76
N LYS A 161 -9.41 12.96 -3.96
CA LYS A 161 -9.95 13.45 -5.24
C LYS A 161 -9.30 14.75 -5.71
N GLY A 162 -9.20 15.75 -4.85
CA GLY A 162 -8.57 17.04 -5.19
C GLY A 162 -7.08 16.89 -5.49
N ASP A 163 -6.42 16.01 -4.74
CA ASP A 163 -4.99 15.71 -4.91
C ASP A 163 -4.69 14.99 -6.24
N LEU A 164 -5.56 14.06 -6.62
CA LEU A 164 -5.53 13.38 -7.92
C LEU A 164 -5.73 14.38 -9.06
N GLN A 165 -6.75 15.24 -8.98
CA GLN A 165 -7.02 16.24 -10.03
C GLN A 165 -5.83 17.16 -10.24
N SER A 166 -5.21 17.64 -9.15
CA SER A 166 -4.02 18.49 -9.20
C SER A 166 -2.81 17.75 -9.79
N SER A 167 -2.54 16.53 -9.32
CA SER A 167 -1.36 15.76 -9.72
C SER A 167 -1.43 15.25 -11.16
N LEU A 168 -2.63 14.95 -11.65
CA LEU A 168 -2.84 14.44 -13.01
C LEU A 168 -3.16 15.55 -14.03
N GLY A 169 -3.24 16.81 -13.61
CA GLY A 169 -3.58 17.94 -14.49
C GLY A 169 -5.01 17.85 -15.06
N ALA A 170 -5.96 17.38 -14.25
CA ALA A 170 -7.35 17.12 -14.63
C ALA A 170 -8.35 18.11 -13.97
N GLY A 171 -7.90 19.34 -13.73
CA GLY A 171 -8.70 20.44 -13.16
C GLY A 171 -9.34 21.34 -14.20
#